data_AF-A0A350T3X7-F1
#
_entry.id   AF-A0A350T3X7-F1
#
_cell.length_a   1.000
_cell.length_b   1.000
_cell.length_c   1.000
_cell.angle_alpha   90.00
_cell.angle_beta   90.00
_cell.angle_gamma   90.00
#
_symmetry.space_group_name_H-M   'P 1'
#
loop_
_entity.id
_entity.type
_entity.pdbx_description
1 polymer ?
#
loop_
_entity_poly.entity_id
_entity_poly.type
_entity_poly.pdbx_seq_one_letter_code
_entity_poly.pdbx_strand_id
1 'polypeptide(L)' 'PMLFIGENVGSGSEPQVDIAVDPIDGTRLLSNGMPNALAVVALSERGTMHYPPQIAYMEK' A
#
# COMPACT_ATOMS: atom_id res chain seq x y z
N PRO A 1 9.04 -12.88 2.07
CA PRO A 1 7.63 -12.52 2.30
C PRO A 1 7.54 -11.35 3.29
N MET A 2 6.98 -10.21 2.88
CA MET A 2 6.83 -8.98 3.68
C MET A 2 5.63 -8.18 3.16
N LEU A 3 4.98 -7.42 4.04
CA LEU A 3 3.84 -6.54 3.77
C LEU A 3 2.68 -7.27 3.09
N PHE A 4 2.31 -8.45 3.61
CA PHE A 4 1.17 -9.20 3.09
C PHE A 4 -0.16 -8.64 3.61
N ILE A 5 -1.24 -8.87 2.87
CA ILE A 5 -2.58 -8.40 3.26
C ILE A 5 -2.97 -9.04 4.60
N GLY A 6 -3.25 -8.21 5.60
CA GLY A 6 -3.57 -8.63 6.96
C GLY A 6 -2.37 -8.77 7.89
N GLU A 7 -1.15 -8.45 7.44
CA GLU A 7 0.02 -8.37 8.31
C GLU A 7 -0.16 -7.26 9.37
N ASN A 8 0.09 -7.58 10.64
CA ASN A 8 0.09 -6.60 11.72
C ASN A 8 1.45 -5.91 11.78
N VAL A 9 1.47 -4.59 11.65
CA VAL A 9 2.68 -3.76 11.68
C VAL A 9 2.55 -2.61 12.69
N GLY A 10 3.69 -2.05 13.12
CA GLY A 10 3.74 -0.96 14.11
C GLY A 10 3.96 -1.43 15.56
N SER A 11 3.81 -0.51 16.52
CA SER A 11 4.02 -0.77 17.96
C SER A 11 2.85 -1.47 18.65
N GLY A 12 1.71 -1.65 17.97
CA GLY A 12 0.49 -2.25 18.53
C GLY A 12 -0.31 -1.33 19.46
N SER A 13 0.04 -0.05 19.55
CA SER A 13 -0.70 0.95 20.32
C SER A 13 -1.85 1.55 19.51
N GLU A 14 -2.95 1.92 20.19
CA GLU A 14 -4.06 2.67 19.58
C GLU A 14 -3.62 4.05 19.05
N PRO A 15 -4.29 4.60 18.02
CA PRO A 15 -5.44 4.04 17.31
C PRO A 15 -5.06 2.95 16.29
N GLN A 16 -5.91 1.93 16.13
CA GLN A 16 -5.81 1.00 15.01
C GLN A 16 -6.21 1.66 13.70
N VAL A 17 -5.43 1.39 12.65
CA VAL A 17 -5.59 1.95 11.30
C VAL A 17 -5.52 0.86 10.25
N ASP A 18 -6.11 1.14 9.08
CA ASP A 18 -5.81 0.42 7.85
C ASP A 18 -4.59 1.08 7.18
N ILE A 19 -3.76 0.27 6.53
CA ILE A 19 -2.55 0.73 5.83
C ILE A 19 -2.56 0.16 4.41
N ALA A 20 -2.42 1.03 3.43
CA ALA A 20 -2.03 0.66 2.07
C ALA A 20 -0.59 1.12 1.81
N VAL A 21 0.18 0.24 1.17
CA VAL A 21 1.57 0.51 0.80
C VAL A 21 1.77 0.16 -0.67
N ASP A 22 2.50 1.04 -1.36
CA ASP A 22 3.18 0.71 -2.60
C ASP A 22 4.66 1.09 -2.42
N PRO A 23 5.52 0.13 -2.04
CA PRO A 23 6.93 0.42 -1.77
C PRO A 23 7.65 1.06 -2.95
N ILE A 24 7.24 0.73 -4.19
CA ILE A 24 7.76 1.32 -5.42
C ILE A 24 6.65 1.37 -6.48
N ASP A 25 5.93 2.49 -6.53
CA ASP A 25 5.08 2.81 -7.69
C ASP A 25 6.01 3.13 -8.86
N GLY A 26 5.92 2.33 -9.91
CA GLY A 26 6.82 2.40 -11.06
C GLY A 26 8.16 1.68 -10.86
N THR A 27 8.14 0.41 -10.41
CA THR A 27 9.33 -0.46 -10.31
C THR A 27 10.26 -0.41 -11.54
N ARG A 28 9.69 -0.44 -12.74
CA ARG A 28 10.44 -0.33 -14.01
C ARG A 28 11.02 1.07 -14.24
N LEU A 29 10.37 2.12 -13.77
CA LEU A 29 10.90 3.48 -13.86
C LEU A 29 12.14 3.60 -12.97
N LEU A 30 12.04 3.11 -11.73
CA LEU A 30 13.17 3.07 -10.80
C LEU A 30 14.34 2.25 -11.35
N SER A 31 14.09 1.04 -11.87
CA SER A 31 15.15 0.16 -12.36
C SER A 31 15.93 0.75 -13.56
N ASN A 32 15.31 1.66 -14.31
CA ASN A 32 15.91 2.30 -15.49
C ASN A 32 16.40 3.73 -15.22
N GLY A 33 16.34 4.22 -13.98
CA GLY A 33 16.72 5.60 -13.65
C GLY A 33 15.81 6.65 -14.30
N MET A 34 14.56 6.30 -14.61
CA MET A 34 13.58 7.21 -15.18
C MET A 34 12.87 8.00 -14.08
N PRO A 35 12.42 9.24 -14.35
CA PRO A 35 11.69 10.05 -13.38
C PRO A 35 10.33 9.43 -13.01
N ASN A 36 9.73 9.93 -11.92
CA ASN A 36 8.38 9.62 -11.43
C ASN A 36 8.18 8.24 -10.77
N ALA A 37 9.25 7.57 -10.33
CA ALA A 37 9.13 6.47 -9.37
C ALA A 37 8.98 7.05 -7.95
N LEU A 38 8.03 6.54 -7.16
CA LEU A 38 7.75 7.01 -5.82
C LEU A 38 7.53 5.83 -4.85
N ALA A 39 7.84 6.05 -3.58
CA ALA A 39 7.39 5.17 -2.49
C ALA A 39 6.13 5.80 -1.87
N VAL A 40 5.07 5.01 -1.71
CA VAL A 40 3.76 5.50 -1.28
C VAL A 40 3.25 4.72 -0.08
N VAL A 41 2.69 5.44 0.89
CA VAL A 41 1.96 4.90 2.04
C VAL A 41 0.73 5.75 2.30
N ALA A 42 -0.38 5.09 2.61
CA ALA A 42 -1.64 5.73 3.00
C ALA A 42 -2.21 5.05 4.25
N LEU A 43 -2.80 5.85 5.13
CA LEU A 43 -3.42 5.41 6.38
C LEU A 43 -4.86 5.91 6.42
N SER A 44 -5.76 5.10 6.95
CA SER A 44 -7.14 5.49 7.26
C SER A 44 -7.59 4.90 8.57
N GLU A 45 -8.75 5.35 9.07
CA GLU A 45 -9.44 4.65 10.15
C GLU A 45 -9.64 3.17 9.80
N ARG A 46 -9.69 2.32 10.83
CA ARG A 46 -9.82 0.87 10.67
C ARG A 46 -11.12 0.53 9.93
N GLY A 47 -11.02 -0.30 8.89
CA GLY A 47 -12.15 -0.79 8.11
C GLY A 47 -12.71 0.20 7.09
N THR A 48 -12.10 1.37 6.89
CA THR A 48 -12.58 2.36 5.92
C THR A 48 -11.91 2.28 4.55
N MET A 49 -10.82 1.51 4.42
CA MET A 49 -10.11 1.35 3.15
C MET A 49 -10.75 0.25 2.30
N HIS A 50 -11.10 0.57 1.04
CA HIS A 50 -11.70 -0.40 0.14
C HIS A 50 -10.66 -1.45 -0.31
N TYR A 51 -10.97 -2.72 -0.14
CA TYR A 51 -10.16 -3.85 -0.59
C TYR A 51 -11.02 -4.80 -1.46
N PRO A 52 -10.74 -4.93 -2.77
CA PRO A 52 -11.48 -5.85 -3.62
C PRO A 52 -11.07 -7.30 -3.36
N PRO A 53 -12.00 -8.27 -3.50
CA PRO A 53 -11.73 -9.69 -3.21
C PRO A 53 -10.79 -10.36 -4.22
N GLN A 54 -10.51 -9.71 -5.35
CA GLN A 54 -9.69 -10.21 -6.44
C GLN A 54 -8.88 -9.08 -7.08
N ILE A 55 -7.77 -9.43 -7.73
CA ILE A 55 -6.99 -8.47 -8.51
C ILE A 55 -7.86 -7.95 -9.65
N ALA A 56 -8.06 -6.64 -9.71
CA ALA A 56 -8.95 -6.01 -10.66
C ALA A 56 -8.34 -4.72 -11.23
N TYR A 57 -8.71 -4.41 -12.47
CA TYR A 57 -8.59 -3.05 -12.99
C TYR A 57 -9.83 -2.26 -12.56
N MET A 58 -9.67 -0.95 -12.38
CA MET A 58 -10.72 -0.03 -11.97
C MET A 58 -10.66 1.21 -12.86
N GLU A 59 -11.83 1.65 -13.35
CA GLU A 59 -11.97 2.96 -14.00
C GLU A 59 -11.86 4.06 -12.94
N LYS A 60 -11.13 5.14 -13.26
CA LYS A 60 -10.70 6.15 -12.29
C LYS A 60 -11.40 7.48 -12.54
#